data_AF-A0A1Y4ART3-F1
#
_entry.id   AF-A0A1Y4ART3-F1
#
_cell.length_a   1.000
_cell.length_b   1.000
_cell.length_c   1.000
_cell.angle_alpha   90.00
_cell.angle_beta   90.00
_cell.angle_gamma   90.00
#
_symmetry.space_group_name_H-M   'P 1'
#
loop_
_entity.id
_entity.type
_entity.pdbx_description
1 polymer ?
#
loop_
_entity_poly.entity_id
_entity_poly.type
_entity_poly.pdbx_seq_one_letter_code
_entity_poly.pdbx_strand_id
1 'polypeptide(L)'
;MRKGWIPLARDRRFVILFTPEEYQEIIRLADGDTEIKRKKTQKKNVSAYIRKCIFDRSDNPAVIQKELKGLSYQVRKIGVNINQVAAKVNAGYATPMDLENLLFYLKKVEEEFLRLEKNLKEQKSWPSQK
;
A
#
# COMPACT_ATOMS: atom_id res chain seq x y z
N MET A 1 -27.17 25.38 -27.07
CA MET A 1 -25.97 24.77 -27.68
C MET A 1 -24.93 24.54 -26.58
N ARG A 2 -24.66 23.29 -26.17
CA ARG A 2 -23.61 22.97 -25.19
C ARG A 2 -22.32 22.69 -25.97
N LYS A 3 -21.27 23.49 -25.75
CA LYS A 3 -19.94 23.21 -26.31
C LYS A 3 -19.45 21.89 -25.73
N GLY A 4 -19.33 20.88 -26.59
CA GLY A 4 -18.78 19.58 -26.24
C GLY A 4 -17.35 19.74 -25.75
N TRP A 5 -17.06 19.20 -24.57
CA TRP A 5 -15.70 18.97 -24.10
C TRP A 5 -15.04 17.97 -25.04
N ILE A 6 -14.13 18.43 -25.91
CA ILE A 6 -13.31 17.54 -26.73
C ILE A 6 -12.15 17.09 -25.83
N PRO A 7 -11.99 15.80 -25.52
CA PRO A 7 -10.80 15.32 -24.82
C PRO A 7 -9.60 15.68 -25.71
N LEU A 8 -8.70 16.53 -25.22
CA LEU A 8 -7.47 16.85 -25.95
C LEU A 8 -6.75 15.54 -26.27
N ALA A 9 -6.65 15.23 -27.56
CA ALA A 9 -5.95 14.05 -28.03
C ALA A 9 -4.47 14.13 -27.59
N ARG A 10 -3.86 12.98 -27.27
CA ARG A 10 -2.43 12.92 -26.97
C ARG A 10 -1.67 13.17 -28.28
N ASP A 11 -1.13 14.38 -28.44
CA ASP A 11 -0.57 14.90 -29.69
C ASP A 11 0.97 15.06 -29.66
N ARG A 12 1.58 15.08 -28.47
CA ARG A 12 3.04 15.12 -28.31
C ARG A 12 3.67 13.73 -28.28
N ARG A 13 4.80 13.57 -28.98
CA ARG A 13 5.59 12.33 -29.03
C ARG A 13 6.95 12.56 -28.37
N PHE A 14 7.35 11.63 -27.50
CA PHE A 14 8.70 11.54 -26.95
C PHE A 14 9.35 10.26 -27.47
N VAL A 15 10.61 10.35 -27.90
CA VAL A 15 11.43 9.20 -28.28
C VAL A 15 12.38 8.92 -27.14
N ILE A 16 12.37 7.69 -26.64
CA ILE A 16 13.24 7.22 -25.57
C ILE A 16 13.93 5.96 -26.11
N LEU A 17 15.25 5.91 -25.95
CA LEU A 17 16.05 4.75 -26.32
C LEU A 17 16.16 3.83 -25.10
N PHE A 18 15.98 2.53 -25.32
CA PHE A 18 16.09 1.49 -24.32
C PHE A 18 17.05 0.42 -24.82
N THR A 19 17.76 -0.25 -23.92
CA THR A 19 18.38 -1.52 -24.26
C THR A 19 17.29 -2.58 -24.54
N PRO A 20 17.61 -3.67 -25.24
CA PRO A 20 16.66 -4.76 -25.45
C PRO A 20 16.08 -5.30 -24.12
N GLU A 21 16.90 -5.40 -23.09
CA GLU A 21 16.54 -5.92 -21.77
C GLU A 21 15.57 -4.97 -21.06
N GLU A 22 15.86 -3.68 -21.05
CA GLU A 22 14.99 -2.64 -20.47
C GLU A 22 13.62 -2.63 -21.15
N TYR A 23 13.59 -2.74 -22.47
CA TYR A 23 12.35 -2.75 -23.23
C TYR A 23 11.50 -4.00 -22.94
N GLN A 24 12.13 -5.17 -22.84
CA GLN A 24 11.41 -6.40 -22.48
C GLN A 24 10.82 -6.33 -21.07
N GLU A 25 11.55 -5.73 -20.13
CA GLU A 25 11.05 -5.57 -18.77
C GLU A 25 9.84 -4.63 -18.72
N ILE A 26 9.88 -3.50 -19.44
CA ILE A 26 8.73 -2.59 -19.56
C ILE A 26 7.50 -3.30 -20.15
N ILE A 27 7.70 -4.16 -21.15
CA ILE A 27 6.62 -4.95 -21.75
C ILE A 27 6.02 -5.91 -20.71
N ARG A 28 6.87 -6.65 -20.00
CA ARG A 28 6.44 -7.61 -18.97
C ARG A 28 5.63 -6.91 -17.89
N LEU A 29 6.12 -5.79 -17.38
CA LEU A 29 5.45 -5.00 -16.35
C LEU A 29 4.11 -4.44 -16.85
N ALA A 30 4.06 -3.93 -18.08
CA ALA A 30 2.84 -3.43 -18.69
C ALA A 30 1.77 -4.51 -18.92
N ASP A 31 2.17 -5.76 -19.15
CA ASP A 31 1.26 -6.90 -19.30
C ASP A 31 0.65 -7.36 -17.97
N GLY A 32 1.45 -7.27 -16.89
CA GLY A 32 1.02 -7.58 -15.53
C GLY A 32 0.04 -6.56 -14.94
N ASP A 33 0.02 -5.31 -15.44
CA ASP A 33 -0.83 -4.25 -14.91
C ASP A 33 -2.28 -4.33 -15.44
N THR A 34 -3.17 -4.89 -14.62
CA THR A 34 -4.60 -5.10 -14.95
C THR A 34 -5.37 -3.80 -15.19
N GLU A 35 -4.94 -2.68 -14.59
CA GLU A 35 -5.58 -1.36 -14.72
C GLU A 35 -5.33 -0.71 -16.09
N ILE A 36 -4.30 -1.17 -16.81
CA ILE A 36 -3.81 -0.56 -18.04
C ILE A 36 -4.34 -1.23 -19.32
N LYS A 37 -5.04 -2.38 -19.17
CA LYS A 37 -5.58 -3.14 -20.30
C LYS A 37 -6.70 -2.36 -20.99
N ARG A 38 -6.59 -2.19 -22.32
CA ARG A 38 -7.70 -1.62 -23.10
C ARG A 38 -8.88 -2.60 -23.10
N LYS A 39 -10.01 -2.17 -22.52
CA LYS A 39 -11.29 -2.92 -22.43
C LYS A 39 -11.78 -3.56 -23.75
N LYS A 40 -11.29 -3.11 -24.91
CA LYS A 40 -11.76 -3.55 -26.24
C LYS A 40 -10.79 -4.44 -27.03
N THR A 41 -9.52 -4.60 -26.64
CA THR A 41 -8.54 -5.25 -27.55
C THR A 41 -7.49 -6.14 -26.89
N GLN A 42 -7.42 -6.27 -25.56
CA GLN A 42 -6.43 -7.13 -24.86
C GLN A 42 -4.96 -6.91 -25.32
N LYS A 43 -4.67 -5.80 -26.02
CA LYS A 43 -3.32 -5.48 -26.50
C LYS A 43 -2.54 -4.69 -25.46
N LYS A 44 -1.27 -5.06 -25.32
CA LYS A 44 -0.25 -4.42 -24.48
C LYS A 44 -0.26 -2.91 -24.71
N ASN A 45 -0.45 -2.12 -23.65
CA ASN A 45 -0.50 -0.66 -23.73
C ASN A 45 0.67 -0.04 -22.96
N VAL A 46 1.89 -0.30 -23.46
CA VAL A 46 3.15 0.17 -22.88
C VAL A 46 3.12 1.68 -22.62
N SER A 47 2.57 2.47 -23.56
CA SER A 47 2.47 3.92 -23.36
C SER A 47 1.56 4.32 -22.21
N ALA A 48 0.53 3.53 -21.89
CA ALA A 48 -0.33 3.79 -20.73
C ALA A 48 0.33 3.38 -19.42
N TYR A 49 1.10 2.29 -19.43
CA TYR A 49 1.91 1.88 -18.29
C TYR A 49 2.96 2.94 -17.95
N ILE A 50 3.77 3.38 -18.94
CA ILE A 50 4.79 4.43 -18.75
C ILE A 50 4.16 5.72 -18.18
N ARG A 51 3.00 6.13 -18.71
CA ARG A 51 2.30 7.32 -18.20
C ARG A 51 1.80 7.13 -16.76
N LYS A 52 1.35 5.93 -16.39
CA LYS A 52 1.01 5.63 -14.99
C LYS A 52 2.26 5.77 -14.14
N CYS A 53 3.39 5.16 -14.49
CA CYS A 53 4.63 5.30 -13.71
C CYS A 53 5.09 6.77 -13.54
N ILE A 54 4.91 7.61 -14.56
CA ILE A 54 5.36 9.01 -14.51
C ILE A 54 4.36 9.92 -13.77
N PHE A 55 3.06 9.68 -13.92
CA PHE A 55 2.01 10.61 -13.46
C PHE A 55 1.15 10.08 -12.32
N ASP A 56 1.24 8.79 -12.00
CA ASP A 56 0.57 8.23 -10.83
C ASP A 56 1.27 8.76 -9.58
N ARG A 57 0.54 9.57 -8.82
CA ARG A 57 1.02 10.17 -7.57
C ARG A 57 0.60 9.35 -6.35
N SER A 58 0.14 8.12 -6.56
CA SER A 58 -0.17 7.15 -5.51
C SER A 58 1.05 6.89 -4.61
N ASP A 59 2.24 6.84 -5.19
CA ASP A 59 3.52 6.67 -4.47
C ASP A 59 4.09 8.00 -3.94
N ASN A 60 3.24 8.95 -3.51
CA ASN A 60 3.74 10.19 -2.92
C ASN A 60 4.52 9.88 -1.64
N PRO A 61 5.85 10.09 -1.60
CA PRO A 61 6.67 9.73 -0.43
C PRO A 61 6.18 10.44 0.84
N ALA A 62 5.52 11.59 0.73
CA ALA A 62 4.93 12.30 1.85
C ALA A 62 3.72 11.56 2.47
N VAL A 63 2.92 10.87 1.65
CA VAL A 63 1.79 10.04 2.13
C VAL A 63 2.33 8.82 2.85
N ILE A 64 3.29 8.11 2.26
CA ILE A 64 3.95 6.96 2.88
C ILE A 64 4.60 7.35 4.21
N GLN A 65 5.33 8.47 4.25
CA GLN A 65 5.93 8.98 5.50
C GLN A 65 4.89 9.34 6.57
N LYS A 66 3.74 9.90 6.17
CA LYS A 66 2.65 10.23 7.10
C LYS A 66 2.03 8.96 7.68
N GLU A 67 1.77 7.96 6.85
CA GLU A 67 1.25 6.66 7.30
C GLU A 67 2.25 5.96 8.23
N LEU A 68 3.54 5.98 7.90
CA LEU A 68 4.60 5.40 8.73
C LEU A 68 4.71 6.09 10.10
N LYS A 69 4.59 7.43 10.14
CA LYS A 69 4.51 8.18 11.40
C LYS A 69 3.26 7.81 12.20
N GLY A 70 2.11 7.65 11.54
CA GLY A 70 0.87 7.20 12.16
C GLY A 70 1.01 5.81 12.80
N LEU A 71 1.65 4.88 12.08
CA LEU A 71 1.93 3.53 12.59
C LEU A 71 2.89 3.56 13.79
N SER A 72 3.98 4.31 13.69
CA SER A 72 4.94 4.48 14.81
C SER A 72 4.28 5.04 16.06
N TYR A 73 3.37 6.01 15.90
CA TYR A 73 2.58 6.54 17.01
C TYR A 73 1.67 5.49 17.67
N GLN A 74 0.99 4.66 16.88
CA GLN A 74 0.16 3.58 17.40
C GLN A 74 0.99 2.54 18.18
N VAL A 75 2.15 2.15 17.66
CA VAL A 75 3.08 1.25 18.37
C VAL A 75 3.52 1.85 19.71
N ARG A 76 3.84 3.15 19.74
CA ARG A 76 4.17 3.85 20.99
C ARG A 76 3.01 3.79 21.99
N LYS A 77 1.77 3.98 21.55
CA LYS A 77 0.58 3.90 22.43
C LYS A 77 0.39 2.51 23.02
N ILE A 78 0.65 1.47 22.25
CA ILE A 78 0.65 0.07 22.74
C ILE A 78 1.70 -0.09 23.85
N GLY A 79 2.94 0.36 23.62
CA GLY A 79 4.00 0.31 24.63
C GLY A 79 3.66 1.06 25.92
N VAL A 80 3.04 2.24 25.81
CA VAL A 80 2.56 3.01 26.99
C VAL A 80 1.49 2.24 27.76
N ASN A 81 0.51 1.64 27.09
CA ASN A 81 -0.55 0.87 27.74
C ASN A 81 0.01 -0.37 28.46
N ILE A 82 0.95 -1.10 27.84
CA ILE A 82 1.65 -2.24 28.46
C ILE A 82 2.38 -1.79 29.73
N ASN A 83 3.13 -0.69 29.64
CA ASN A 83 3.90 -0.17 30.77
C ASN A 83 2.99 0.28 31.94
N GLN A 84 1.82 0.85 31.64
CA GLN A 84 0.83 1.22 32.65
C GLN A 84 0.29 -0.02 33.39
N VAL A 85 -0.01 -1.11 32.68
CA VAL A 85 -0.46 -2.33 33.33
C VAL A 85 0.66 -2.97 34.15
N ALA A 86 1.88 -3.02 33.62
CA ALA A 86 3.04 -3.51 34.36
C ALA A 86 3.27 -2.72 35.65
N ALA A 87 3.12 -1.39 35.62
CA ALA A 87 3.22 -0.54 36.80
C ALA A 87 2.14 -0.85 37.85
N LYS A 88 0.88 -1.09 37.44
CA LYS A 88 -0.20 -1.50 38.35
C LYS A 88 0.08 -2.85 39.01
N VAL A 89 0.61 -3.80 38.24
CA VAL A 89 1.00 -5.13 38.73
C VAL A 89 2.15 -4.99 39.74
N ASN A 90 3.21 -4.26 39.38
CA ASN A 90 4.36 -4.04 40.25
C ASN A 90 4.00 -3.31 41.55
N ALA A 91 2.97 -2.47 41.53
CA ALA A 91 2.50 -1.74 42.70
C ALA A 91 1.52 -2.54 43.58
N GLY A 92 1.20 -3.79 43.21
CA GLY A 92 0.46 -4.73 44.07
C GLY A 92 -1.05 -4.48 44.19
N TYR A 93 -1.62 -3.55 43.42
CA TYR A 93 -3.07 -3.27 43.39
C TYR A 93 -3.71 -3.59 42.03
N ALA A 94 -3.03 -4.35 41.17
CA ALA A 94 -3.65 -4.88 39.97
C ALA A 94 -4.82 -5.80 40.35
N THR A 95 -5.99 -5.50 39.79
CA THR A 95 -7.18 -6.32 39.97
C THR A 95 -7.21 -7.44 38.92
N PRO A 96 -7.96 -8.54 39.16
CA PRO A 96 -8.23 -9.55 38.13
C PRO A 96 -8.79 -8.92 36.84
N MET A 97 -9.59 -7.87 36.97
CA MET A 97 -10.13 -7.08 35.86
C MET A 97 -9.03 -6.33 35.08
N ASP A 98 -7.98 -5.82 35.73
CA ASP A 98 -6.84 -5.22 35.02
C ASP A 98 -6.08 -6.25 34.19
N LEU A 99 -5.96 -7.48 34.70
CA LEU A 99 -5.29 -8.59 34.00
C LEU A 99 -6.13 -9.11 32.82
N GLU A 100 -7.45 -9.28 33.01
CA GLU A 100 -8.37 -9.63 31.93
C GLU A 100 -8.41 -8.58 30.82
N ASN A 101 -8.47 -7.30 31.18
CA ASN A 101 -8.41 -6.21 30.22
C ASN A 101 -7.08 -6.21 29.45
N LEU A 102 -5.95 -6.46 30.11
CA LEU A 102 -4.66 -6.58 29.44
C LEU A 102 -4.66 -7.73 28.43
N LEU A 103 -5.10 -8.92 28.84
CA LEU A 103 -5.20 -10.09 27.95
C LEU A 103 -6.12 -9.81 26.75
N PHE A 104 -7.25 -9.14 26.99
CA PHE A 104 -8.18 -8.74 25.93
C PHE A 104 -7.54 -7.77 24.92
N TYR A 105 -6.85 -6.73 25.40
CA TYR A 105 -6.18 -5.77 24.51
C TYR A 105 -4.99 -6.39 23.77
N LEU A 106 -4.24 -7.30 24.40
CA LEU A 106 -3.16 -8.04 23.74
C LEU A 106 -3.68 -8.91 22.61
N LYS A 107 -4.78 -9.66 22.83
CA LYS A 107 -5.44 -10.44 21.76
C LYS A 107 -5.89 -9.55 20.60
N LYS A 108 -6.47 -8.37 20.88
CA LYS A 108 -6.85 -7.42 19.83
C LYS A 108 -5.66 -6.91 19.02
N VAL A 109 -4.52 -6.63 19.67
CA VAL A 109 -3.30 -6.21 18.96
C VAL A 109 -2.79 -7.35 18.07
N GLU A 110 -2.82 -8.59 18.55
CA GLU A 110 -2.43 -9.77 17.77
C GLU A 110 -3.33 -9.98 16.54
N GLU A 111 -4.66 -9.89 16.70
CA GLU A 111 -5.62 -9.99 15.60
C GLU A 111 -5.40 -8.91 14.52
N GLU A 112 -5.14 -7.67 14.93
CA GLU A 112 -4.85 -6.57 14.02
C GLU A 112 -3.52 -6.77 13.26
N PHE A 113 -2.51 -7.33 13.93
CA PHE A 113 -1.22 -7.64 13.32
C PHE A 113 -1.36 -8.76 12.27
N LEU A 114 -2.11 -9.81 12.60
CA LEU A 114 -2.43 -10.90 11.66
C LEU A 114 -3.22 -10.39 10.44
N ARG A 115 -4.18 -9.49 10.65
CA ARG A 115 -4.92 -8.86 9.55
C ARG A 115 -4.00 -8.04 8.66
N LEU A 116 -3.09 -7.26 9.24
CA LEU A 116 -2.11 -6.49 8.49
C LEU A 116 -1.18 -7.42 7.68
N GLU A 117 -0.67 -8.49 8.30
CA GLU A 117 0.18 -9.48 7.62
C GLU A 117 -0.55 -10.13 6.44
N LYS A 118 -1.83 -10.50 6.63
CA LYS A 118 -2.67 -11.04 5.57
C LYS A 118 -2.85 -10.04 4.43
N ASN A 119 -3.19 -8.79 4.72
CA ASN A 119 -3.35 -7.75 3.71
C ASN A 119 -2.05 -7.50 2.94
N LEU A 120 -0.90 -7.51 3.62
CA LEU A 120 0.42 -7.38 2.99
C LEU A 120 0.78 -8.60 2.12
N LYS A 121 0.43 -9.81 2.54
CA LYS A 121 0.58 -11.02 1.73
C LYS A 121 -0.33 -11.00 0.51
N GLU A 122 -1.57 -10.53 0.64
CA GLU A 122 -2.53 -10.37 -0.45
C GLU A 122 -2.08 -9.28 -1.44
N GLN A 123 -1.49 -8.17 -0.96
CA GLN A 123 -0.82 -7.19 -1.82
C GLN A 123 0.42 -7.75 -2.53
N LYS A 124 1.22 -8.59 -1.86
CA LYS A 124 2.31 -9.35 -2.49
C LYS A 124 1.83 -10.52 -3.36
N SER A 125 0.55 -10.88 -3.29
CA SER A 125 -0.07 -11.98 -4.06
C SER A 125 -0.50 -11.56 -5.46
N TRP A 126 -0.16 -10.35 -5.91
CA TRP A 126 -0.03 -10.09 -7.35
C TRP A 126 1.25 -10.75 -7.87
N PRO A 127 1.16 -11.52 -8.96
CA PRO A 127 2.17 -12.52 -9.26
C PRO A 127 3.46 -11.85 -9.72
N SER A 128 4.47 -11.82 -8.85
CA SER A 128 5.84 -11.94 -9.31
C SER A 128 6.01 -13.38 -9.83
N GLN A 129 5.86 -13.52 -11.14
CA GLN A 129 6.05 -14.78 -11.86
C GLN A 129 7.51 -15.25 -11.73
N LYS A 130 7.69 -16.54 -11.42
CA LYS A 130 8.93 -17.29 -11.74
C LYS A 130 9.07 -17.44 -13.25
#